data_AF-A0A6A7RSH0-F1
#
_entry.id   AF-A0A6A7RSH0-F1
#
_cell.length_a   1.000
_cell.length_b   1.000
_cell.length_c   1.000
_cell.angle_alpha   90.00
_cell.angle_beta   90.00
_cell.angle_gamma   90.00
#
_symmetry.space_group_name_H-M   'P 1'
#
loop_
_entity.id
_entity.type
_entity.pdbx_description
1 polymer ?
#
loop_
_entity_poly.entity_id
_entity_poly.type
_entity_poly.pdbx_seq_one_letter_code
_entity_poly.pdbx_strand_id
1 'polypeptide(L)'
;IGAYRETLGLMKKVGADPERLLKRLPLELTFPAGRNSHFRMRLPRLPAPWHLVVGLLGVRGVSVAEKIGAVRFMRFLKEAGYRLDADCTVSTLLDGHRQHGALRRYLWEALCLAALNTAPEQASAQIFVNTLRDTLGGGRAATDLLLPATDLEQVFPAAAARFIVAHGGKIRLATRIESIESIDHDFELAGE
;
A
#
# COMPACT_ATOMS: atom_id res chain seq x y z
N ILE A 1 -4.90 2.85 0.67
CA ILE A 1 -4.19 3.99 1.33
C ILE A 1 -4.04 5.16 0.38
N GLY A 2 -3.78 6.36 0.87
CA GLY A 2 -3.71 7.56 0.04
C GLY A 2 -2.55 7.61 -0.97
N ALA A 3 -1.61 6.67 -0.90
CA ALA A 3 -0.52 6.52 -1.86
C ALA A 3 -0.98 6.10 -3.28
N TYR A 4 -2.18 5.52 -3.44
CA TYR A 4 -2.71 5.07 -4.74
C TYR A 4 -3.20 6.24 -5.61
N ARG A 5 -2.28 7.15 -5.98
CA ARG A 5 -2.59 8.38 -6.72
C ARG A 5 -3.27 8.10 -8.06
N GLU A 6 -2.79 7.12 -8.80
CA GLU A 6 -3.36 6.76 -10.11
C GLU A 6 -4.74 6.14 -9.99
N THR A 7 -4.99 5.28 -9.00
CA THR A 7 -6.34 4.75 -8.74
C THR A 7 -7.31 5.86 -8.37
N LEU A 8 -6.90 6.79 -7.49
CA LEU A 8 -7.72 7.96 -7.14
C LEU A 8 -7.93 8.89 -8.35
N GLY A 9 -6.93 9.02 -9.21
CA GLY A 9 -7.03 9.77 -10.47
C GLY A 9 -8.02 9.11 -11.43
N LEU A 10 -7.98 7.78 -11.54
CA LEU A 10 -8.90 7.01 -12.38
C LEU A 10 -10.34 7.11 -11.87
N MET A 11 -10.56 7.05 -10.55
CA MET A 11 -11.87 7.32 -9.95
C MET A 11 -12.41 8.68 -10.41
N LYS A 12 -11.61 9.76 -10.28
CA LYS A 12 -12.00 11.10 -10.72
C LYS A 12 -12.31 11.13 -12.22
N LYS A 13 -11.48 10.47 -13.03
CA LYS A 13 -11.66 10.38 -14.49
C LYS A 13 -13.01 9.78 -14.87
N VAL A 14 -13.45 8.74 -14.16
CA VAL A 14 -14.75 8.09 -14.42
C VAL A 14 -15.93 8.75 -13.69
N GLY A 15 -15.71 9.90 -13.05
CA GLY A 15 -16.74 10.64 -12.32
C GLY A 15 -17.05 10.10 -10.91
N ALA A 16 -16.25 9.16 -10.40
CA ALA A 16 -16.31 8.71 -9.01
C ALA A 16 -15.47 9.64 -8.12
N ASP A 17 -16.12 10.49 -7.32
CA ASP A 17 -15.41 11.43 -6.42
C ASP A 17 -14.85 10.72 -5.18
N PRO A 18 -13.52 10.57 -5.06
CA PRO A 18 -12.92 9.86 -3.93
C PRO A 18 -13.16 10.55 -2.58
N GLU A 19 -13.33 11.88 -2.54
CA GLU A 19 -13.53 12.59 -1.28
C GLU A 19 -14.96 12.38 -0.71
N ARG A 20 -15.90 11.96 -1.56
CA ARG A 20 -17.26 11.57 -1.15
C ARG A 20 -17.39 10.06 -0.91
N LEU A 21 -16.71 9.26 -1.71
CA LEU A 21 -16.86 7.80 -1.72
C LEU A 21 -15.92 7.09 -0.74
N LEU A 22 -14.85 7.76 -0.29
CA LEU A 22 -13.87 7.19 0.64
C LEU A 22 -13.77 8.03 1.91
N LYS A 23 -13.81 7.35 3.06
CA LYS A 23 -13.47 7.94 4.35
C LYS A 23 -11.96 7.92 4.54
N ARG A 24 -11.37 9.10 4.68
CA ARG A 24 -9.94 9.29 4.94
C ARG A 24 -9.64 9.36 6.43
N LEU A 25 -8.80 8.45 6.91
CA LEU A 25 -8.39 8.33 8.30
C LEU A 25 -6.87 8.39 8.42
N PRO A 26 -6.30 8.98 9.49
CA PRO A 26 -4.88 8.81 9.79
C PRO A 26 -4.55 7.32 9.95
N LEU A 27 -3.35 6.91 9.54
CA LEU A 27 -2.90 5.53 9.77
C LEU A 27 -2.82 5.25 11.28
N GLU A 28 -3.57 4.24 11.72
CA GLU A 28 -3.52 3.70 13.07
C GLU A 28 -3.53 2.17 12.99
N LEU A 29 -2.46 1.55 13.48
CA LEU A 29 -2.30 0.11 13.61
C LEU A 29 -2.47 -0.25 15.08
N THR A 30 -3.47 -1.07 15.38
CA THR A 30 -3.72 -1.56 16.74
C THR A 30 -3.87 -3.07 16.67
N PHE A 31 -2.94 -3.79 17.30
CA PHE A 31 -3.06 -5.23 17.49
C PHE A 31 -3.43 -5.48 18.96
N PRO A 32 -4.64 -6.01 19.23
CA PRO A 32 -5.06 -6.34 20.58
C PRO A 32 -4.16 -7.45 21.14
N ALA A 33 -3.81 -7.34 22.42
CA ALA A 33 -2.83 -8.21 23.04
C ALA A 33 -3.36 -9.66 23.16
N GLY A 34 -2.78 -10.57 22.39
CA GLY A 34 -2.68 -11.96 22.79
C GLY A 34 -1.51 -12.11 23.77
N ARG A 35 -1.83 -12.40 25.04
CA ARG A 35 -0.95 -12.70 26.19
C ARG A 35 0.25 -11.79 26.54
N ASN A 36 0.94 -11.06 25.64
CA ASN A 36 2.23 -10.43 26.02
C ASN A 36 2.59 -9.03 25.47
N SER A 37 1.72 -8.30 24.77
CA SER A 37 1.80 -6.82 24.65
C SER A 37 0.72 -6.26 23.74
N HIS A 38 0.32 -5.01 23.98
CA HIS A 38 -0.52 -4.23 23.07
C HIS A 38 0.40 -3.50 22.08
N PHE A 39 0.34 -3.82 20.79
CA PHE A 39 1.00 -3.01 19.78
C PHE A 39 0.04 -1.91 19.33
N ARG A 40 0.47 -0.66 19.44
CA ARG A 40 -0.30 0.48 18.92
C ARG A 40 0.62 1.51 18.30
N MET A 41 0.41 1.80 17.01
CA MET A 41 1.09 2.85 16.27
C MET A 41 0.05 3.77 15.64
N ARG A 42 0.27 5.07 15.71
CA ARG A 42 -0.56 6.06 15.01
C ARG A 42 0.34 7.13 14.41
N LEU A 43 0.10 7.47 13.16
CA LEU A 43 0.77 8.60 12.52
C LEU A 43 0.04 9.91 12.85
N PRO A 44 0.70 10.90 13.48
CA PRO A 44 0.10 12.20 13.73
C PRO A 44 -0.06 13.01 12.43
N ARG A 45 -0.88 14.06 12.49
CA ARG A 45 -1.12 14.98 11.36
C ARG A 45 0.01 16.00 11.21
N LEU A 46 1.24 15.51 11.04
CA LEU A 46 2.43 16.33 10.79
C LEU A 46 2.86 16.23 9.32
N PRO A 47 3.62 17.21 8.77
CA PRO A 47 4.21 17.07 7.44
C PRO A 47 5.30 15.98 7.42
N ALA A 48 5.65 15.50 6.23
CA ALA A 48 6.79 14.60 6.08
C ALA A 48 8.10 15.36 6.35
N PRO A 49 9.11 14.74 6.97
CA PRO A 49 9.14 13.36 7.48
C PRO A 49 8.64 13.21 8.94
N TRP A 50 8.18 14.29 9.57
CA TRP A 50 7.86 14.32 11.00
C TRP A 50 6.69 13.42 11.40
N HIS A 51 5.71 13.19 10.51
CA HIS A 51 4.64 12.22 10.79
C HIS A 51 5.18 10.83 11.11
N LEU A 52 6.13 10.34 10.33
CA LEU A 52 6.69 9.01 10.50
C LEU A 52 7.60 8.95 11.72
N VAL A 53 8.47 9.94 11.90
CA VAL A 53 9.39 9.99 13.05
C VAL A 53 8.62 9.99 14.36
N VAL A 54 7.63 10.87 14.50
CA VAL A 54 6.81 10.94 15.72
C VAL A 54 5.96 9.68 15.88
N GLY A 55 5.43 9.12 14.79
CA GLY A 55 4.67 7.86 14.82
C GLY A 55 5.51 6.67 15.30
N LEU A 56 6.74 6.53 14.81
CA LEU A 56 7.68 5.48 15.22
C LEU A 56 8.15 5.66 16.66
N LEU A 57 8.44 6.89 17.11
CA LEU A 57 8.81 7.14 18.50
C LEU A 57 7.62 6.95 19.46
N GLY A 58 6.42 7.26 19.00
CA GLY A 58 5.16 7.14 19.76
C GLY A 58 4.57 5.73 19.84
N VAL A 59 5.11 4.75 19.11
CA VAL A 59 4.58 3.38 19.12
C VAL A 59 4.65 2.75 20.51
N ARG A 60 3.61 2.00 20.89
CA ARG A 60 3.51 1.28 22.16
C ARG A 60 3.70 -0.22 21.94
N GLY A 61 4.19 -0.92 22.97
CA GLY A 61 4.44 -2.36 22.93
C GLY A 61 5.76 -2.76 22.25
N VAL A 62 6.70 -1.82 22.09
CA VAL A 62 8.04 -2.08 21.53
C VAL A 62 9.12 -1.41 22.38
N SER A 63 10.33 -1.94 22.34
CA SER A 63 11.50 -1.38 23.04
C SER A 63 12.00 -0.07 22.42
N VAL A 64 12.70 0.75 23.20
CA VAL A 64 13.34 1.98 22.68
C VAL A 64 14.35 1.67 21.57
N ALA A 65 15.05 0.54 21.68
CA ALA A 65 16.00 0.07 20.66
C ALA A 65 15.31 -0.18 19.32
N GLU A 66 14.14 -0.85 19.30
CA GLU A 66 13.35 -1.05 18.09
C GLU A 66 12.93 0.28 17.45
N LYS A 67 12.50 1.26 18.26
CA LYS A 67 12.09 2.58 17.75
C LYS A 67 13.24 3.31 17.06
N ILE A 68 14.41 3.35 17.72
CA ILE A 68 15.61 4.00 17.17
C ILE A 68 16.07 3.25 15.92
N GLY A 69 16.03 1.91 15.94
CA GLY A 69 16.35 1.06 14.80
C GLY A 69 15.46 1.34 13.60
N ALA A 70 14.15 1.48 13.79
CA ALA A 70 13.20 1.79 12.73
C ALA A 70 13.42 3.19 12.12
N VAL A 71 13.68 4.20 12.95
CA VAL A 71 13.99 5.55 12.46
C VAL A 71 15.29 5.55 11.64
N ARG A 72 16.33 4.85 12.10
CA ARG A 72 17.60 4.69 11.36
C ARG A 72 17.41 3.95 10.04
N PHE A 73 16.61 2.88 10.04
CA PHE A 73 16.30 2.13 8.83
C PHE A 73 15.57 2.99 7.78
N MET A 74 14.52 3.71 8.17
CA MET A 74 13.81 4.62 7.25
C MET A 74 14.70 5.75 6.73
N ARG A 75 15.62 6.26 7.57
CA ARG A 75 16.60 7.26 7.16
C ARG A 75 17.58 6.68 6.13
N PHE A 76 18.13 5.48 6.37
CA PHE A 76 19.00 4.78 5.43
C PHE A 76 18.32 4.59 4.08
N LEU A 77 17.08 4.07 4.06
CA LEU A 77 16.33 3.88 2.81
C LEU A 77 16.13 5.20 2.07
N LYS A 78 15.85 6.28 2.79
CA LYS A 78 15.70 7.61 2.19
C LYS A 78 17.01 8.12 1.60
N GLU A 79 18.13 7.98 2.30
CA GLU A 79 19.46 8.36 1.82
C GLU A 79 19.89 7.55 0.59
N ALA A 80 19.55 6.27 0.55
CA ALA A 80 19.74 5.39 -0.60
C ALA A 80 18.73 5.64 -1.76
N GLY A 81 17.85 6.64 -1.64
CA GLY A 81 16.83 6.93 -2.65
C GLY A 81 15.85 5.78 -2.87
N TYR A 82 15.65 4.93 -1.86
CA TYR A 82 14.84 3.71 -1.92
C TYR A 82 15.32 2.71 -2.97
N ARG A 83 16.62 2.71 -3.29
CA ARG A 83 17.24 1.78 -4.22
C ARG A 83 18.26 0.92 -3.50
N LEU A 84 18.17 -0.39 -3.70
CA LEU A 84 19.13 -1.38 -3.23
C LEU A 84 20.09 -1.73 -4.37
N ASP A 85 21.35 -2.00 -4.04
CA ASP A 85 22.37 -2.37 -5.03
C ASP A 85 22.10 -3.75 -5.66
N ALA A 86 21.63 -4.68 -4.83
CA ALA A 86 21.17 -6.00 -5.23
C ALA A 86 19.87 -6.31 -4.50
N ASP A 87 18.92 -6.92 -5.21
CA ASP A 87 17.67 -7.34 -4.59
C ASP A 87 17.88 -8.56 -3.69
N CYS A 88 17.13 -8.61 -2.61
CA CYS A 88 17.11 -9.73 -1.67
C CYS A 88 15.69 -9.90 -1.13
N THR A 89 15.50 -10.82 -0.18
CA THR A 89 14.18 -10.98 0.45
C THR A 89 13.94 -9.87 1.49
N VAL A 90 12.67 -9.52 1.73
CA VAL A 90 12.33 -8.56 2.78
C VAL A 90 12.88 -9.00 4.14
N SER A 91 12.80 -10.30 4.48
CA SER A 91 13.39 -10.82 5.72
C SER A 91 14.91 -10.58 5.78
N THR A 92 15.65 -10.84 4.70
CA THR A 92 17.11 -10.58 4.62
C THR A 92 17.43 -9.11 4.83
N LEU A 93 16.68 -8.20 4.18
CA LEU A 93 16.85 -6.76 4.36
C LEU A 93 16.61 -6.35 5.82
N LEU A 94 15.51 -6.82 6.43
CA LEU A 94 15.16 -6.49 7.81
C LEU A 94 16.21 -7.01 8.80
N ASP A 95 16.74 -8.22 8.59
CA ASP A 95 17.81 -8.79 9.39
C ASP A 95 19.11 -7.98 9.28
N GLY A 96 19.50 -7.60 8.05
CA GLY A 96 20.67 -6.75 7.80
C GLY A 96 20.60 -5.40 8.51
N HIS A 97 19.40 -4.84 8.70
CA HIS A 97 19.16 -3.60 9.42
C HIS A 97 18.71 -3.79 10.88
N ARG A 98 18.85 -5.00 11.42
CA ARG A 98 18.51 -5.36 12.81
C ARG A 98 17.08 -5.00 13.20
N GLN A 99 16.15 -5.10 12.26
CA GLN A 99 14.72 -4.91 12.49
C GLN A 99 14.14 -6.21 13.04
N HIS A 100 13.98 -6.27 14.36
CA HIS A 100 13.48 -7.44 15.08
C HIS A 100 12.31 -7.08 16.00
N GLY A 101 11.76 -8.08 16.69
CA GLY A 101 10.78 -7.88 17.74
C GLY A 101 9.37 -7.53 17.24
N ALA A 102 8.63 -6.82 18.09
CA ALA A 102 7.23 -6.48 17.84
C ALA A 102 7.08 -5.52 16.66
N LEU A 103 8.04 -4.59 16.47
CA LEU A 103 7.99 -3.66 15.34
C LEU A 103 8.14 -4.38 14.00
N ARG A 104 9.07 -5.34 13.90
CA ARG A 104 9.21 -6.20 12.70
C ARG A 104 7.88 -6.87 12.37
N ARG A 105 7.30 -7.58 13.33
CA ARG A 105 6.08 -8.37 13.13
C ARG A 105 4.86 -7.51 12.77
N TYR A 106 4.57 -6.50 13.58
CA TYR A 106 3.30 -5.78 13.50
C TYR A 106 3.33 -4.59 12.53
N LEU A 107 4.50 -4.12 12.13
CA LEU A 107 4.63 -3.06 11.12
C LEU A 107 5.22 -3.61 9.82
N TRP A 108 6.46 -4.10 9.83
CA TRP A 108 7.17 -4.41 8.58
C TRP A 108 6.62 -5.63 7.85
N GLU A 109 6.48 -6.76 8.56
CA GLU A 109 5.98 -8.00 7.96
C GLU A 109 4.49 -7.88 7.61
N ALA A 110 3.69 -7.28 8.50
CA ALA A 110 2.29 -6.99 8.23
C ALA A 110 2.10 -6.07 7.01
N LEU A 111 2.93 -5.03 6.86
CA LEU A 111 2.90 -4.14 5.69
C LEU A 111 3.36 -4.86 4.43
N CYS A 112 4.42 -5.67 4.51
CA CYS A 112 4.89 -6.50 3.39
C CYS A 112 3.77 -7.39 2.88
N LEU A 113 3.16 -8.17 3.77
CA LEU A 113 2.08 -9.07 3.40
C LEU A 113 0.88 -8.31 2.82
N ALA A 114 0.47 -7.20 3.44
CA ALA A 114 -0.66 -6.42 2.98
C ALA A 114 -0.44 -5.74 1.62
N ALA A 115 0.79 -5.30 1.32
CA ALA A 115 1.08 -4.57 0.10
C ALA A 115 1.49 -5.49 -1.07
N LEU A 116 2.26 -6.55 -0.78
CA LEU A 116 2.84 -7.42 -1.80
C LEU A 116 2.09 -8.76 -1.91
N ASN A 117 1.14 -9.05 -1.02
CA ASN A 117 0.44 -10.34 -0.92
C ASN A 117 1.40 -11.55 -0.88
N THR A 118 2.65 -11.34 -0.43
CA THR A 118 3.74 -12.31 -0.43
C THR A 118 4.44 -12.29 0.92
N ALA A 119 4.81 -13.48 1.43
CA ALA A 119 5.51 -13.60 2.71
C ALA A 119 6.89 -12.92 2.67
N PRO A 120 7.36 -12.27 3.75
CA PRO A 120 8.64 -11.54 3.78
C PRO A 120 9.87 -12.37 3.37
N GLU A 121 9.83 -13.69 3.55
CA GLU A 121 10.89 -14.63 3.20
C GLU A 121 11.02 -14.84 1.68
N GLN A 122 9.99 -14.47 0.92
CA GLN A 122 9.91 -14.65 -0.53
C GLN A 122 9.75 -13.32 -1.28
N ALA A 123 9.23 -12.30 -0.60
CA ALA A 123 8.98 -10.99 -1.18
C ALA A 123 10.27 -10.26 -1.54
N SER A 124 10.31 -9.63 -2.72
CA SER A 124 11.40 -8.73 -3.13
C SER A 124 11.53 -7.53 -2.19
N ALA A 125 12.73 -7.34 -1.64
CA ALA A 125 13.08 -6.21 -0.80
C ALA A 125 12.98 -4.90 -1.58
N GLN A 126 13.39 -4.88 -2.85
CA GLN A 126 13.30 -3.68 -3.67
C GLN A 126 11.84 -3.24 -3.91
N ILE A 127 10.92 -4.18 -4.16
CA ILE A 127 9.48 -3.87 -4.31
C ILE A 127 8.91 -3.36 -2.98
N PHE A 128 9.29 -3.97 -1.86
CA PHE A 128 8.87 -3.51 -0.53
C PHE A 128 9.39 -2.11 -0.21
N VAL A 129 10.66 -1.82 -0.51
CA VAL A 129 11.27 -0.50 -0.32
C VAL A 129 10.60 0.57 -1.20
N ASN A 130 10.22 0.24 -2.44
CA ASN A 130 9.39 1.12 -3.27
C ASN A 130 8.02 1.40 -2.64
N THR A 131 7.40 0.37 -2.05
CA THR A 131 6.16 0.54 -1.28
C THR A 131 6.38 1.47 -0.09
N LEU A 132 7.47 1.32 0.66
CA LEU A 132 7.81 2.21 1.76
C LEU A 132 8.00 3.66 1.30
N ARG A 133 8.64 3.90 0.15
CA ARG A 133 8.79 5.23 -0.46
C ARG A 133 7.45 5.89 -0.69
N ASP A 134 6.53 5.18 -1.34
CA ASP A 134 5.27 5.76 -1.80
C ASP A 134 4.26 5.91 -0.66
N THR A 135 4.49 5.20 0.46
CA THR A 135 3.60 5.17 1.64
C THR A 135 4.18 5.96 2.80
N LEU A 136 4.95 5.31 3.69
CA LEU A 136 5.51 5.89 4.91
C LEU A 136 6.56 6.98 4.63
N GLY A 137 7.34 6.82 3.57
CA GLY A 137 8.30 7.80 3.07
C GLY A 137 7.68 8.99 2.33
N GLY A 138 6.40 8.87 1.97
CA GLY A 138 5.66 9.87 1.21
C GLY A 138 5.15 11.03 2.06
N GLY A 139 4.37 11.89 1.40
CA GLY A 139 3.64 12.95 2.08
C GLY A 139 2.62 12.38 3.07
N ARG A 140 2.21 13.18 4.06
CA ARG A 140 1.22 12.79 5.08
C ARG A 140 0.00 12.06 4.48
N ALA A 141 -0.57 12.63 3.42
CA ALA A 141 -1.77 12.10 2.77
C ALA A 141 -1.56 10.70 2.16
N ALA A 142 -0.32 10.32 1.82
CA ALA A 142 -0.02 9.00 1.26
C ALA A 142 -0.22 7.87 2.28
N THR A 143 0.01 8.17 3.55
CA THR A 143 -0.18 7.23 4.65
C THR A 143 -1.62 7.08 5.11
N ASP A 144 -2.51 8.01 4.72
CA ASP A 144 -3.90 7.96 5.19
C ASP A 144 -4.58 6.65 4.74
N LEU A 145 -5.29 6.01 5.68
CA LEU A 145 -6.16 4.88 5.41
C LEU A 145 -7.41 5.41 4.68
N LEU A 146 -7.76 4.76 3.56
CA LEU A 146 -8.95 5.07 2.79
C LEU A 146 -9.89 3.88 2.89
N LEU A 147 -11.06 4.10 3.49
CA LEU A 147 -12.10 3.09 3.63
C LEU A 147 -13.30 3.45 2.75
N PRO A 148 -13.94 2.49 2.06
CA PRO A 148 -15.19 2.74 1.36
C PRO A 148 -16.23 3.32 2.33
N ALA A 149 -16.84 4.43 1.97
CA ALA A 149 -18.00 4.99 2.67
C ALA A 149 -19.34 4.54 2.05
N THR A 150 -19.26 3.67 1.04
CA THR A 150 -20.36 3.15 0.23
C THR A 150 -20.01 1.74 -0.25
N ASP A 151 -20.91 1.08 -0.97
CA ASP A 151 -20.68 -0.21 -1.59
C ASP A 151 -19.51 -0.14 -2.56
N LEU A 152 -18.71 -1.21 -2.61
CA LEU A 152 -17.52 -1.28 -3.47
C LEU A 152 -17.85 -1.07 -4.95
N GLU A 153 -19.07 -1.40 -5.36
CA GLU A 153 -19.55 -1.14 -6.71
C GLU A 153 -19.53 0.36 -7.07
N GLN A 154 -19.93 1.21 -6.12
CA GLN A 154 -20.02 2.65 -6.32
C GLN A 154 -18.66 3.34 -6.23
N VAL A 155 -17.68 2.70 -5.58
CA VAL A 155 -16.31 3.24 -5.49
C VAL A 155 -15.69 3.36 -6.88
N PHE A 156 -15.92 2.39 -7.77
CA PHE A 156 -15.28 2.39 -9.09
C PHE A 156 -16.07 1.70 -10.22
N PRO A 157 -16.43 0.39 -10.15
CA PRO A 157 -16.83 -0.35 -11.35
C PRO A 157 -18.11 0.17 -11.99
N ALA A 158 -19.12 0.60 -11.23
CA ALA A 158 -20.34 1.16 -11.83
C ALA A 158 -20.09 2.51 -12.52
N ALA A 159 -19.22 3.35 -11.95
CA ALA A 159 -18.84 4.62 -12.56
C ALA A 159 -18.01 4.41 -13.84
N ALA A 160 -17.05 3.48 -13.79
CA ALA A 160 -16.27 3.09 -14.96
C ALA A 160 -17.15 2.50 -16.07
N ALA A 161 -18.14 1.68 -15.72
CA ALA A 161 -19.06 1.10 -16.69
C ALA A 161 -19.88 2.17 -17.42
N ARG A 162 -20.47 3.11 -16.67
CA ARG A 162 -21.17 4.26 -17.25
C ARG A 162 -20.25 5.13 -18.11
N PHE A 163 -19.02 5.36 -17.66
CA PHE A 163 -18.03 6.13 -18.41
C PHE A 163 -17.73 5.49 -19.76
N ILE A 164 -17.48 4.18 -19.82
CA ILE A 164 -17.21 3.45 -21.07
C ILE A 164 -18.38 3.58 -22.04
N VAL A 165 -19.60 3.31 -21.58
CA VAL A 165 -20.81 3.39 -22.42
C VAL A 165 -21.05 4.81 -22.93
N ALA A 166 -20.86 5.82 -22.08
CA ALA A 166 -21.01 7.24 -22.46
C ALA A 166 -20.02 7.68 -23.55
N HIS A 167 -18.87 7.00 -23.67
CA HIS A 167 -17.86 7.26 -24.70
C HIS A 167 -17.96 6.29 -25.90
N GLY A 168 -19.11 5.64 -26.08
CA GLY A 168 -19.38 4.75 -27.21
C GLY A 168 -18.80 3.33 -27.07
N GLY A 169 -18.18 3.02 -25.94
CA GLY A 169 -17.72 1.67 -25.63
C GLY A 169 -18.89 0.72 -25.30
N LYS A 170 -18.62 -0.58 -25.37
CA LYS A 170 -19.59 -1.63 -25.02
C LYS A 170 -19.01 -2.51 -23.93
N ILE A 171 -19.84 -2.89 -22.97
CA ILE A 171 -19.49 -3.84 -21.91
C ILE A 171 -20.34 -5.09 -22.13
N ARG A 172 -19.68 -6.21 -22.37
CA ARG A 172 -20.31 -7.52 -22.52
C ARG A 172 -20.09 -8.28 -21.21
N LEU A 173 -21.17 -8.43 -20.43
CA LEU A 173 -21.15 -9.22 -19.21
C LEU A 173 -21.40 -10.69 -19.54
N ALA A 174 -20.90 -11.58 -18.68
CA ALA A 174 -21.01 -13.03 -18.87
C ALA A 174 -20.43 -13.56 -20.20
N THR A 175 -19.60 -12.77 -20.89
CA THR A 175 -18.90 -13.18 -22.11
C THR A 175 -17.49 -13.63 -21.76
N ARG A 176 -17.19 -14.93 -21.90
CA ARG A 176 -15.88 -15.49 -21.55
C ARG A 176 -14.98 -15.50 -22.78
N ILE A 177 -13.78 -14.92 -22.65
CA ILE A 177 -12.74 -15.06 -23.68
C ILE A 177 -12.12 -16.46 -23.56
N GLU A 178 -12.15 -17.22 -24.66
CA GLU A 178 -11.62 -18.59 -24.75
C GLU A 178 -10.24 -18.64 -25.40
N SER A 179 -9.99 -17.75 -26.37
CA SER A 179 -8.68 -17.62 -27.01
C SER A 179 -8.37 -16.15 -27.33
N ILE A 180 -7.06 -15.87 -27.42
CA ILE A 180 -6.50 -14.61 -27.89
C ILE A 180 -5.41 -14.98 -28.90
N GLU A 181 -5.63 -14.67 -30.17
CA GLU A 181 -4.71 -14.99 -31.27
C GLU A 181 -4.13 -13.71 -31.85
N SER A 182 -2.81 -13.67 -32.07
CA SER A 182 -2.16 -12.54 -32.73
C SER A 182 -2.20 -12.79 -34.24
N ILE A 183 -2.74 -11.82 -35.00
CA ILE A 183 -2.82 -11.89 -36.46
C ILE A 183 -2.20 -10.60 -37.00
N ASP A 184 -1.03 -10.71 -37.63
CA ASP A 184 -0.21 -9.59 -38.09
C ASP A 184 0.03 -8.52 -36.98
N HIS A 185 -0.67 -7.39 -37.06
CA HIS A 185 -0.61 -6.27 -36.10
C HIS A 185 -1.87 -6.15 -35.22
N ASP A 186 -2.79 -7.10 -35.32
CA ASP A 186 -4.06 -7.13 -34.61
C ASP A 186 -4.16 -8.36 -33.67
N PHE A 187 -5.24 -8.37 -32.88
CA PHE A 187 -5.62 -9.51 -32.04
C PHE A 187 -7.04 -9.95 -32.38
N GLU A 188 -7.22 -11.26 -32.56
CA GLU A 188 -8.53 -11.90 -32.63
C GLU A 188 -8.88 -12.50 -31.26
N LEU A 189 -10.13 -12.31 -30.83
CA LEU A 189 -10.66 -12.81 -29.57
C LEU A 189 -11.82 -13.75 -29.87
N ALA A 190 -11.73 -15.01 -29.43
CA ALA A 190 -12.84 -15.96 -29.53
C ALA A 190 -13.54 -16.17 -28.18
N GLY A 191 -14.85 -16.43 -28.21
CA GLY A 191 -15.66 -16.79 -27.04
C GLY A 191 -17.15 -16.46 -27.19
N GLU A 192 -17.94 -16.90 -26.20
CA GLU A 192 -19.39 -16.68 -26.07
C GLU A 192 -19.69 -15.59 -25.03
#